data_AF-A0A2V6VI15-F1
#
_entry.id   AF-A0A2V6VI15-F1
#
_cell.length_a   1.000
_cell.length_b   1.000
_cell.length_c   1.000
_cell.angle_alpha   90.00
_cell.angle_beta   90.00
_cell.angle_gamma   90.00
#
_symmetry.space_group_name_H-M   'P 1'
#
loop_
_entity.id
_entity.type
_entity.pdbx_description
1 polymer ?
#
loop_
_entity_poly.entity_id
_entity_poly.type
_entity_poly.pdbx_seq_one_letter_code
_entity_poly.pdbx_strand_id
1 'polypeptide(L)'
;MRGTSSRLPEIIAKHEQDLLDQWIKEQTSSATRRPDLLSEADLREQSRALLNGIRNAIQRGRLDDITGSEWQTVRDVLNEVSRAQAQMGFSPSEMATFVFSLKQPLFARLRAEIRETDPLVDEMWTASTLLDKLGLHTTEVYQKSREEVILRQQQDMLELSTPVVELWDGVLALPLIGTLDSARTQVVMENLLEKIVQTGAGIAIVDITGVPTVDTLVAQHLLKTVAAARLMGADCIISGIRPQIAQTIVHLGVDLGSVITKASLADAFVVALQRTGATINKEH
;
A
#
# COMPACT_ATOMS: atom_id res chain seq x y z
N MET A 1 26.35 -32.57 -1.01
CA MET A 1 26.99 -33.38 -2.07
C MET A 1 27.84 -32.44 -2.93
N ARG A 2 29.06 -32.87 -3.25
CA ARG A 2 30.09 -32.05 -3.92
C ARG A 2 29.70 -31.78 -5.37
N GLY A 3 30.07 -30.59 -5.85
CA GLY A 3 29.59 -30.00 -7.10
C GLY A 3 29.97 -30.78 -8.35
N THR A 4 28.94 -31.25 -9.04
CA THR A 4 28.94 -31.33 -10.49
C THR A 4 28.42 -29.97 -10.97
N SER A 5 29.15 -29.28 -11.84
CA SER A 5 28.65 -28.04 -12.44
C SER A 5 27.37 -28.38 -13.21
N SER A 6 26.28 -27.65 -12.95
CA SER A 6 25.00 -27.93 -13.61
C SER A 6 25.13 -27.74 -15.12
N ARG A 7 24.53 -28.64 -15.89
CA ARG A 7 24.43 -28.60 -17.36
C ARG A 7 23.29 -27.68 -17.84
N LEU A 8 22.47 -27.13 -16.94
CA LEU A 8 21.37 -26.23 -17.29
C LEU A 8 21.80 -25.01 -18.12
N PRO A 9 22.90 -24.30 -17.80
CA PRO A 9 23.32 -23.14 -18.59
C PRO A 9 23.59 -23.49 -20.05
N GLU A 10 24.25 -24.62 -20.30
CA GLU A 10 24.58 -25.08 -21.65
C GLU A 10 23.32 -25.53 -22.40
N ILE A 11 22.45 -26.31 -21.75
CA ILE A 11 21.22 -26.83 -22.37
C ILE A 11 20.27 -25.68 -22.71
N ILE A 12 20.08 -24.72 -21.81
CA ILE A 12 19.20 -23.56 -22.05
C ILE A 12 19.77 -22.68 -23.16
N ALA A 13 21.08 -22.43 -23.19
CA ALA A 13 21.71 -21.65 -24.26
C ALA A 13 21.62 -22.35 -25.62
N LYS A 14 21.81 -23.68 -25.66
CA LYS A 14 21.74 -24.47 -26.91
C LYS A 14 20.33 -24.55 -27.49
N HIS A 15 19.30 -24.63 -26.65
CA HIS A 15 17.91 -24.88 -27.07
C HIS A 15 16.98 -23.70 -26.84
N GLU A 16 17.49 -22.48 -26.71
CA GLU A 16 16.71 -21.29 -26.33
C GLU A 16 15.47 -21.05 -27.20
N GLN A 17 15.63 -21.06 -28.53
CA GLN A 17 14.50 -20.80 -29.44
C GLN A 17 13.43 -21.90 -29.35
N ASP A 18 13.85 -23.16 -29.30
CA ASP A 18 12.90 -24.26 -29.19
C ASP A 18 12.20 -24.26 -27.82
N LEU A 19 12.93 -23.99 -26.73
CA LEU A 19 12.36 -23.84 -25.40
C LEU A 19 11.29 -22.74 -25.39
N LEU A 20 11.57 -21.59 -25.99
CA LEU A 20 10.60 -20.51 -26.10
C LEU A 20 9.36 -20.94 -26.90
N ASP A 21 9.54 -21.59 -28.05
CA ASP A 21 8.42 -22.00 -28.90
C ASP A 21 7.55 -23.08 -28.23
N GLN A 22 8.16 -24.08 -27.59
CA GLN A 22 7.41 -25.09 -26.84
C GLN A 22 6.74 -24.50 -25.60
N TRP A 23 7.38 -23.54 -24.93
CA TRP A 23 6.80 -22.88 -23.77
C TRP A 23 5.58 -22.03 -24.14
N ILE A 24 5.65 -21.27 -25.23
CA ILE A 24 4.51 -20.53 -25.76
C ILE A 24 3.37 -21.47 -26.16
N LYS A 25 3.70 -22.59 -26.80
CA LYS A 25 2.70 -23.62 -27.13
C LYS A 25 2.01 -24.14 -25.87
N GLU A 26 2.77 -24.47 -24.82
CA GLU A 26 2.24 -24.95 -23.55
C GLU A 26 1.31 -23.90 -22.91
N GLN A 27 1.76 -22.64 -22.83
CA GLN A 27 1.01 -21.53 -22.26
C GLN A 27 -0.29 -21.24 -23.03
N THR A 28 -0.26 -21.29 -24.36
CA THR A 28 -1.45 -21.06 -25.19
C THR A 28 -2.44 -22.22 -25.13
N SER A 29 -1.96 -23.45 -24.86
CA SER A 29 -2.82 -24.61 -24.63
C SER A 29 -3.35 -24.76 -23.18
N SER A 30 -2.89 -23.92 -22.26
CA SER A 30 -3.24 -24.00 -20.84
C SER A 30 -4.69 -23.61 -20.57
N ALA A 31 -5.36 -24.33 -19.67
CA ALA A 31 -6.71 -23.99 -19.20
C ALA A 31 -6.79 -22.62 -18.49
N THR A 32 -5.65 -22.11 -18.02
CA THR A 32 -5.53 -20.79 -17.36
C THR A 32 -5.26 -19.65 -18.36
N ARG A 33 -5.28 -19.92 -19.67
CA ARG A 33 -5.02 -18.91 -20.70
C ARG A 33 -6.16 -17.88 -20.76
N ARG A 34 -5.79 -16.60 -20.68
CA ARG A 34 -6.69 -15.44 -20.73
C ARG A 34 -6.44 -14.57 -21.97
N PRO A 35 -6.90 -14.98 -23.17
CA PRO A 35 -6.64 -14.25 -24.42
C PRO A 35 -7.39 -12.92 -24.47
N ASP A 36 -8.41 -12.74 -23.63
CA ASP A 36 -9.15 -11.51 -23.39
C ASP A 36 -8.29 -10.41 -22.73
N LEU A 37 -7.30 -10.80 -21.93
CA LEU A 37 -6.48 -9.87 -21.13
C LEU A 37 -5.04 -9.71 -21.63
N LEU A 38 -4.46 -10.76 -22.21
CA LEU A 38 -3.06 -10.76 -22.64
C LEU A 38 -2.95 -11.29 -24.07
N SER A 39 -2.40 -10.50 -24.98
CA SER A 39 -2.20 -10.92 -26.37
C SER A 39 -1.10 -12.00 -26.48
N GLU A 40 -1.11 -12.78 -27.55
CA GLU A 40 -0.04 -13.77 -27.79
C GLU A 40 1.32 -13.10 -28.05
N ALA A 41 1.32 -11.90 -28.66
CA ALA A 41 2.53 -11.13 -28.87
C ALA A 41 3.16 -10.70 -27.54
N ASP A 42 2.36 -10.14 -26.63
CA ASP A 42 2.82 -9.72 -25.30
C ASP A 42 3.29 -10.92 -24.47
N LEU A 43 2.56 -12.04 -24.51
CA LEU A 43 2.96 -13.27 -23.86
C LEU A 43 4.33 -13.76 -24.37
N ARG A 44 4.54 -13.72 -25.69
CA ARG A 44 5.81 -14.11 -26.31
C ARG A 44 6.96 -13.18 -25.94
N GLU A 45 6.70 -11.88 -25.83
CA GLU A 45 7.68 -10.91 -25.38
C GLU A 45 8.07 -11.14 -23.91
N GLN A 46 7.09 -11.29 -23.01
CA GLN A 46 7.31 -11.55 -21.59
C GLN A 46 8.07 -12.88 -21.36
N SER A 47 7.66 -13.96 -22.04
CA SER A 47 8.34 -15.25 -21.97
C SER A 47 9.78 -15.15 -22.50
N ARG A 48 10.01 -14.43 -23.61
CA ARG A 48 11.37 -14.22 -24.13
C ARG A 48 12.24 -13.42 -23.17
N ALA A 49 11.72 -12.35 -22.57
CA ALA A 49 12.45 -11.55 -21.61
C ALA A 49 12.85 -12.38 -20.37
N LEU A 50 11.91 -13.17 -19.84
CA LEU A 50 12.18 -14.04 -18.70
C LEU A 50 13.21 -15.13 -19.03
N LEU A 51 13.07 -15.81 -20.18
CA LEU A 51 14.01 -16.86 -20.58
C LEU A 51 15.43 -16.31 -20.78
N ASN A 52 15.56 -15.12 -21.38
CA ASN A 52 16.84 -14.43 -21.52
C ASN A 52 17.45 -14.06 -20.16
N GLY A 53 16.62 -13.54 -19.25
CA GLY A 53 17.04 -13.24 -17.88
C GLY A 53 17.57 -14.49 -17.18
N ILE A 54 16.82 -15.59 -17.23
CA ILE A 54 17.21 -16.88 -16.64
C ILE A 54 18.52 -17.35 -17.25
N ARG A 55 18.65 -17.39 -18.59
CA ARG A 55 19.87 -17.81 -19.29
C ARG A 55 21.10 -17.03 -18.83
N ASN A 56 20.98 -15.72 -18.67
CA ASN A 56 22.10 -14.89 -18.22
C ASN A 56 22.42 -15.11 -16.73
N ALA A 57 21.39 -15.26 -15.89
CA ALA A 57 21.55 -15.47 -14.45
C ALA A 57 22.19 -16.83 -14.13
N ILE A 58 21.77 -17.92 -14.79
CA ILE A 58 22.29 -19.27 -14.53
C ILE A 58 23.77 -19.45 -14.95
N GLN A 59 24.29 -18.61 -15.86
CA GLN A 59 25.69 -18.67 -16.28
C GLN A 59 26.68 -18.18 -15.22
N ARG A 60 26.23 -17.30 -14.33
CA ARG A 60 27.10 -16.59 -13.37
C ARG A 60 26.63 -16.71 -11.92
N GLY A 61 25.33 -16.92 -11.73
CA GLY A 61 24.67 -16.95 -10.44
C GLY A 61 24.53 -18.35 -9.86
N ARG A 62 24.20 -18.37 -8.56
CA ARG A 62 23.88 -19.58 -7.82
C ARG A 62 22.45 -20.03 -8.14
N LEU A 63 22.28 -21.29 -8.56
CA LEU A 63 20.95 -21.84 -8.87
C LEU A 63 20.08 -22.05 -7.61
N ASP A 64 20.71 -22.14 -6.44
CA ASP A 64 20.04 -22.31 -5.16
C ASP A 64 19.67 -20.98 -4.47
N ASP A 65 20.03 -19.83 -5.04
CA ASP A 65 19.72 -18.52 -4.46
C ASP A 65 19.38 -17.49 -5.54
N ILE A 66 18.09 -17.16 -5.65
CA ILE A 66 17.59 -16.15 -6.59
C ILE A 66 17.65 -14.72 -6.03
N THR A 67 18.18 -14.53 -4.82
CA THR A 67 18.26 -13.20 -4.17
C THR A 67 19.53 -12.44 -4.50
N GLY A 68 20.54 -13.13 -5.02
CA GLY A 68 21.82 -12.58 -5.46
C GLY A 68 21.69 -11.57 -6.61
N SER A 69 22.74 -10.78 -6.80
CA SER A 69 22.78 -9.70 -7.80
C SER A 69 22.63 -10.19 -9.24
N GLU A 70 23.07 -11.42 -9.51
CA GLU A 70 23.01 -12.10 -10.81
C GLU A 70 21.57 -12.38 -11.24
N TRP A 71 20.66 -12.51 -10.27
CA TRP A 71 19.23 -12.74 -10.49
C TRP A 71 18.40 -11.46 -10.49
N GLN A 72 19.02 -10.29 -10.31
CA GLN A 72 18.30 -9.02 -10.25
C GLN A 72 17.44 -8.78 -11.49
N THR A 73 18.00 -8.94 -12.69
CA THR A 73 17.26 -8.78 -13.94
C THR A 73 16.07 -9.75 -14.04
N VAL A 74 16.20 -10.99 -13.56
CA VAL A 74 15.10 -11.96 -13.55
C VAL A 74 13.99 -11.50 -12.62
N ARG A 75 14.35 -11.07 -11.41
CA ARG A 75 13.37 -10.53 -10.45
C ARG A 75 12.68 -9.28 -10.99
N ASP A 76 13.40 -8.40 -11.68
CA ASP A 76 12.83 -7.19 -12.26
C ASP A 76 11.78 -7.50 -13.34
N VAL A 77 12.08 -8.44 -14.24
CA VAL A 77 11.11 -8.92 -15.25
C VAL A 77 9.90 -9.55 -14.57
N LEU A 78 10.09 -10.43 -13.58
CA LEU A 78 8.98 -11.04 -12.85
C LEU A 78 8.15 -9.99 -12.11
N ASN A 79 8.79 -8.98 -11.51
CA ASN A 79 8.11 -7.90 -10.82
C ASN A 79 7.22 -7.10 -11.78
N GLU A 80 7.72 -6.79 -12.98
CA GLU A 80 6.97 -6.08 -14.01
C GLU A 80 5.78 -6.90 -14.52
N VAL A 81 6.03 -8.17 -14.89
CA VAL A 81 4.98 -9.08 -15.35
C VAL A 81 3.90 -9.28 -14.29
N SER A 82 4.28 -9.57 -13.04
CA SER A 82 3.33 -9.76 -11.94
C SER A 82 2.51 -8.50 -11.66
N ARG A 83 3.09 -7.30 -11.71
CA ARG A 83 2.33 -6.05 -11.53
C ARG A 83 1.35 -5.81 -12.69
N ALA A 84 1.78 -5.99 -13.92
CA ALA A 84 0.93 -5.81 -15.10
C ALA A 84 -0.25 -6.80 -15.07
N GLN A 85 0.01 -8.08 -14.80
CA GLN A 85 -1.03 -9.10 -14.71
C GLN A 85 -1.96 -8.89 -13.51
N ALA A 86 -1.45 -8.43 -12.36
CA ALA A 86 -2.28 -8.08 -11.20
C ALA A 86 -3.28 -6.95 -11.53
N GLN A 87 -2.85 -5.91 -12.25
CA GLN A 87 -3.73 -4.82 -12.69
C GLN A 87 -4.79 -5.29 -13.70
N MET A 88 -4.47 -6.27 -14.52
CA MET A 88 -5.40 -6.91 -15.46
C MET A 88 -6.36 -7.91 -14.78
N GLY A 89 -6.19 -8.18 -13.48
CA GLY A 89 -7.08 -9.04 -12.70
C GLY A 89 -6.72 -10.53 -12.69
N PHE A 90 -5.48 -10.89 -13.03
CA PHE A 90 -4.99 -12.25 -12.86
C PHE A 90 -4.89 -12.63 -11.38
N SER A 91 -5.17 -13.90 -11.08
CA SER A 91 -4.98 -14.49 -9.76
C SER A 91 -3.51 -14.88 -9.50
N PRO A 92 -3.10 -15.02 -8.23
CA PRO A 92 -1.76 -15.50 -7.88
C PRO A 92 -1.40 -16.83 -8.54
N SER A 93 -2.37 -17.74 -8.62
CA SER A 93 -2.18 -19.07 -9.21
C SER A 93 -1.95 -19.00 -10.72
N GLU A 94 -2.65 -18.12 -11.44
CA GLU A 94 -2.42 -17.90 -12.88
C GLU A 94 -1.04 -17.31 -13.12
N MET A 95 -0.62 -16.34 -12.30
CA MET A 95 0.73 -15.75 -12.35
C MET A 95 1.84 -16.79 -12.08
N ALA A 96 1.67 -17.65 -11.08
CA ALA A 96 2.65 -18.71 -10.81
C ALA A 96 2.68 -19.75 -11.95
N THR A 97 1.52 -20.04 -12.56
CA THR A 97 1.41 -20.97 -13.70
C THR A 97 2.20 -20.49 -14.92
N PHE A 98 2.31 -19.17 -15.13
CA PHE A 98 3.18 -18.59 -16.16
C PHE A 98 4.62 -19.11 -16.04
N VAL A 99 5.20 -19.10 -14.84
CA VAL A 99 6.55 -19.63 -14.58
C VAL A 99 6.58 -21.16 -14.62
N PHE A 100 5.62 -21.83 -13.99
CA PHE A 100 5.62 -23.30 -13.87
C PHE A 100 5.42 -24.02 -15.19
N SER A 101 4.74 -23.41 -16.16
CA SER A 101 4.59 -23.96 -17.52
C SER A 101 5.93 -24.17 -18.24
N LEU A 102 7.03 -23.53 -17.81
CA LEU A 102 8.37 -23.76 -18.35
C LEU A 102 8.95 -25.13 -17.95
N LYS A 103 8.42 -25.79 -16.90
CA LYS A 103 8.93 -27.08 -16.44
C LYS A 103 8.84 -28.15 -17.52
N GLN A 104 7.71 -28.25 -18.20
CA GLN A 104 7.47 -29.29 -19.21
C GLN A 104 8.44 -29.21 -20.41
N PRO A 105 8.60 -28.08 -21.12
CA PRO A 105 9.55 -27.97 -22.22
C PRO A 105 11.01 -28.12 -21.74
N LEU A 106 11.35 -27.59 -20.56
CA LEU A 106 12.68 -27.75 -20.00
C LEU A 106 13.01 -29.22 -19.68
N PHE A 107 12.09 -29.95 -19.06
CA PHE A 107 12.28 -31.37 -18.74
C PHE A 107 12.34 -32.23 -19.99
N ALA A 108 11.57 -31.92 -21.03
CA ALA A 108 11.68 -32.58 -22.32
C ALA A 108 13.09 -32.42 -22.91
N ARG A 109 13.70 -31.24 -22.79
CA ARG A 109 15.06 -30.98 -23.26
C ARG A 109 16.13 -31.66 -22.40
N LEU A 110 15.98 -31.65 -21.09
CA LEU A 110 16.87 -32.39 -20.18
C LEU A 110 16.89 -33.89 -20.50
N ARG A 111 15.70 -34.50 -20.70
CA ARG A 111 15.57 -35.93 -21.08
C ARG A 111 16.20 -36.26 -22.43
N ALA A 112 16.27 -35.30 -23.36
CA ALA A 112 16.87 -35.51 -24.68
C ALA A 112 18.42 -35.44 -24.63
N GLU A 113 18.98 -34.60 -23.77
CA GLU A 113 20.43 -34.32 -23.67
C GLU A 113 21.16 -35.16 -22.61
N ILE A 114 20.44 -35.68 -21.61
CA ILE A 114 21.01 -36.48 -20.52
C ILE A 114 20.43 -37.89 -20.59
N ARG A 115 21.31 -38.85 -20.92
CA ARG A 115 20.95 -40.27 -21.07
C ARG A 115 21.02 -41.05 -19.77
N GLU A 116 21.90 -40.64 -18.87
CA GLU A 116 22.11 -41.29 -17.57
C GLU A 116 21.01 -40.87 -16.58
N THR A 117 20.47 -41.83 -15.84
CA THR A 117 19.33 -41.61 -14.94
C THR A 117 19.68 -40.67 -13.78
N ASP A 118 20.77 -40.93 -13.05
CA ASP A 118 21.09 -40.16 -11.85
C ASP A 118 21.41 -38.69 -12.18
N PRO A 119 22.26 -38.36 -13.18
CA PRO A 119 22.48 -36.98 -13.59
C PRO A 119 21.21 -36.28 -14.11
N LEU A 120 20.31 -37.02 -14.76
CA LEU A 120 19.03 -36.46 -15.23
C LEU A 120 18.15 -36.07 -14.05
N VAL A 121 18.05 -36.93 -13.03
CA VAL A 121 17.25 -36.66 -11.83
C VAL A 121 17.80 -35.45 -11.07
N ASP A 122 19.11 -35.35 -10.91
CA ASP A 122 19.77 -34.21 -10.24
C ASP A 122 19.52 -32.88 -10.97
N GLU A 123 19.60 -32.87 -12.32
CA GLU A 123 19.32 -31.68 -13.12
C GLU A 123 17.83 -31.31 -13.12
N MET A 124 16.94 -32.30 -13.20
CA MET A 124 15.49 -32.07 -13.09
C MET A 124 15.12 -31.49 -11.72
N TRP A 125 15.74 -31.98 -10.65
CA TRP A 125 15.54 -31.45 -9.29
C TRP A 125 16.02 -30.00 -9.17
N THR A 126 17.21 -29.72 -9.71
CA THR A 126 17.79 -28.36 -9.73
C THR A 126 16.90 -27.40 -10.50
N ALA A 127 16.46 -27.80 -11.70
CA ALA A 127 15.55 -27.03 -12.53
C ALA A 127 14.18 -26.80 -11.85
N SER A 128 13.60 -27.84 -11.23
CA SER A 128 12.34 -27.68 -10.49
C SER A 128 12.49 -26.67 -9.37
N THR A 129 13.51 -26.84 -8.52
CA THR A 129 13.75 -25.98 -7.36
C THR A 129 13.92 -24.52 -7.76
N LEU A 130 14.64 -24.27 -8.87
CA LEU A 130 14.79 -22.94 -9.42
C LEU A 130 13.45 -22.35 -9.86
N LEU A 131 12.69 -23.08 -10.69
CA LEU A 131 11.40 -22.61 -11.20
C LEU A 131 10.37 -22.44 -10.07
N ASP A 132 10.43 -23.27 -9.03
CA ASP A 132 9.60 -23.17 -7.82
C ASP A 132 9.87 -21.87 -7.07
N LYS A 133 11.14 -21.49 -6.91
CA LYS A 133 11.53 -20.20 -6.30
C LYS A 133 11.06 -19.01 -7.14
N LEU A 134 11.21 -19.08 -8.46
CA LEU A 134 10.75 -18.01 -9.36
C LEU A 134 9.23 -17.88 -9.34
N GLY A 135 8.49 -18.99 -9.34
CA GLY A 135 7.03 -18.97 -9.20
C GLY A 135 6.56 -18.45 -7.85
N LEU A 136 7.23 -18.84 -6.76
CA LEU A 136 6.94 -18.29 -5.43
C LEU A 136 7.19 -16.79 -5.36
N HIS A 137 8.29 -16.30 -5.95
CA HIS A 137 8.60 -14.87 -6.04
C HIS A 137 7.45 -14.08 -6.69
N THR A 138 6.84 -14.59 -7.76
CA THR A 138 5.67 -13.90 -8.38
C THR A 138 4.48 -13.79 -7.41
N THR A 139 4.27 -14.80 -6.56
CA THR A 139 3.21 -14.78 -5.55
C THR A 139 3.51 -13.76 -4.45
N GLU A 140 4.77 -13.68 -3.99
CA GLU A 140 5.21 -12.69 -3.00
C GLU A 140 5.06 -11.26 -3.52
N VAL A 141 5.39 -11.02 -4.80
CA VAL A 141 5.20 -9.71 -5.45
C VAL A 141 3.73 -9.32 -5.47
N TYR A 142 2.85 -10.25 -5.80
CA TYR A 142 1.40 -9.99 -5.80
C TYR A 142 0.89 -9.65 -4.40
N GLN A 143 1.31 -10.39 -3.37
CA GLN A 143 0.91 -10.14 -1.98
C GLN A 143 1.38 -8.74 -1.53
N LYS A 144 2.65 -8.41 -1.75
CA LYS A 144 3.20 -7.08 -1.43
C LYS A 144 2.46 -5.96 -2.14
N SER A 145 2.17 -6.12 -3.43
CA SER A 145 1.44 -5.12 -4.19
C SER A 145 0.02 -4.90 -3.65
N ARG A 146 -0.66 -5.96 -3.18
CA ARG A 146 -1.97 -5.84 -2.52
C ARG A 146 -1.88 -5.15 -1.16
N GLU A 147 -0.87 -5.48 -0.36
CA GLU A 147 -0.64 -4.84 0.94
C GLU A 147 -0.37 -3.34 0.77
N GLU A 148 0.46 -2.96 -0.21
CA GLU A 148 0.74 -1.55 -0.54
C GLU A 148 -0.53 -0.79 -0.93
N VAL A 149 -1.43 -1.41 -1.72
CA VAL A 149 -2.72 -0.81 -2.08
C VAL A 149 -3.60 -0.61 -0.84
N ILE A 150 -3.66 -1.59 0.07
CA ILE A 150 -4.45 -1.49 1.32
C ILE A 150 -3.91 -0.37 2.21
N LEU A 151 -2.59 -0.31 2.39
CA LEU A 151 -1.95 0.73 3.21
C LEU A 151 -2.18 2.12 2.63
N ARG A 152 -2.06 2.27 1.30
CA ARG A 152 -2.35 3.54 0.62
C ARG A 152 -3.80 3.95 0.76
N GLN A 153 -4.74 3.00 0.60
CA GLN A 153 -6.17 3.27 0.81
C GLN A 153 -6.48 3.69 2.27
N GLN A 154 -5.80 3.09 3.26
CA GLN A 154 -5.92 3.53 4.65
C GLN A 154 -5.37 4.94 4.87
N GLN A 155 -4.23 5.26 4.25
CA GLN A 155 -3.63 6.59 4.35
C GLN A 155 -4.50 7.66 3.66
N ASP A 156 -4.98 7.39 2.45
CA ASP A 156 -5.90 8.29 1.73
C ASP A 156 -7.18 8.52 2.55
N MET A 157 -7.69 7.47 3.22
CA MET A 157 -8.83 7.58 4.12
C MET A 157 -8.51 8.45 5.34
N LEU A 158 -7.30 8.39 5.89
CA LEU A 158 -6.87 9.23 7.01
C LEU A 158 -6.73 10.71 6.58
N GLU A 159 -6.08 10.97 5.45
CA GLU A 159 -5.87 12.32 4.90
C GLU A 159 -7.18 13.01 4.51
N LEU A 160 -8.16 12.27 4.00
CA LEU A 160 -9.49 12.79 3.65
C LEU A 160 -10.44 12.96 4.85
N SER A 161 -10.08 12.48 6.05
CA SER A 161 -11.06 12.30 7.12
C SER A 161 -11.32 13.53 8.01
N THR A 162 -10.54 14.61 7.91
CA THR A 162 -10.71 15.84 8.72
C THR A 162 -10.07 17.06 8.05
N PRO A 163 -10.63 17.60 6.95
CA PRO A 163 -10.11 18.84 6.35
C PRO A 163 -10.28 20.01 7.32
N VAL A 164 -9.23 20.81 7.52
CA VAL A 164 -9.35 22.11 8.20
C VAL A 164 -9.97 23.08 7.20
N VAL A 165 -11.16 23.58 7.51
CA VAL A 165 -11.95 24.45 6.62
C VAL A 165 -11.91 25.88 7.15
N GLU A 166 -11.78 26.85 6.26
CA GLU A 166 -11.92 28.27 6.59
C GLU A 166 -13.40 28.65 6.56
N LEU A 167 -13.98 29.00 7.71
CA LEU A 167 -15.39 29.38 7.82
C LEU A 167 -15.61 30.88 7.57
N TRP A 168 -14.60 31.68 7.92
CA TRP A 168 -14.60 33.13 7.77
C TRP A 168 -13.16 33.63 7.80
N ASP A 169 -12.96 34.89 7.39
CA ASP A 169 -11.67 35.56 7.54
C ASP A 169 -11.22 35.53 9.01
N GLY A 170 -10.07 34.91 9.26
CA GLY A 170 -9.51 34.70 10.59
C GLY A 170 -10.14 33.56 11.42
N VAL A 171 -11.06 32.76 10.86
CA VAL A 171 -11.76 31.67 11.57
C VAL A 171 -11.66 30.34 10.83
N LEU A 172 -10.98 29.36 11.45
CA LEU A 172 -10.88 27.99 10.97
C LEU A 172 -11.86 27.07 11.72
N ALA A 173 -12.28 25.99 11.07
CA ALA A 173 -12.99 24.87 11.67
C ALA A 173 -12.31 23.54 11.36
N LEU A 174 -12.21 22.72 12.39
CA LEU A 174 -11.66 21.38 12.36
C LEU A 174 -12.76 20.40 12.81
N PRO A 175 -13.52 19.80 11.88
CA PRO A 175 -14.49 18.78 12.19
C PRO A 175 -13.81 17.43 12.48
N LEU A 176 -14.11 16.83 13.62
CA LEU A 176 -13.65 15.50 14.02
C LEU A 176 -14.79 14.49 13.89
N ILE A 177 -14.60 13.47 13.06
CA ILE A 177 -15.63 12.47 12.73
C ILE A 177 -15.12 11.06 13.04
N GLY A 178 -15.89 10.24 13.72
CA GLY A 178 -15.55 8.84 14.00
C GLY A 178 -14.65 8.67 15.23
N THR A 179 -13.92 7.55 15.29
CA THR A 179 -13.02 7.27 16.41
C THR A 179 -11.73 8.06 16.28
N LEU A 180 -11.30 8.67 17.39
CA LEU A 180 -10.02 9.36 17.52
C LEU A 180 -9.01 8.40 18.14
N ASP A 181 -8.04 7.95 17.34
CA ASP A 181 -6.86 7.26 17.85
C ASP A 181 -5.65 8.23 17.90
N SER A 182 -4.56 7.80 18.53
CA SER A 182 -3.37 8.64 18.68
C SER A 182 -2.74 9.06 17.35
N ALA A 183 -2.73 8.18 16.35
CA ALA A 183 -2.09 8.48 15.06
C ALA A 183 -2.88 9.54 14.29
N ARG A 184 -4.20 9.37 14.22
CA ARG A 184 -5.09 10.31 13.56
C ARG A 184 -5.12 11.66 14.26
N THR A 185 -5.10 11.69 15.60
CA THR A 185 -5.15 12.95 16.34
C THR A 185 -3.87 13.78 16.15
N GLN A 186 -2.71 13.12 15.96
CA GLN A 186 -1.46 13.80 15.62
C GLN A 186 -1.55 14.48 14.24
N VAL A 187 -2.00 13.76 13.21
CA VAL A 187 -2.17 14.31 11.85
C VAL A 187 -3.15 15.48 11.83
N VAL A 188 -4.27 15.34 12.54
CA VAL A 188 -5.27 16.38 12.73
C VAL A 188 -4.68 17.66 13.34
N MET A 189 -3.86 17.50 14.38
CA MET A 189 -3.19 18.62 15.04
C MET A 189 -2.20 19.29 14.09
N GLU A 190 -1.34 18.52 13.41
CA GLU A 190 -0.37 19.07 12.45
C GLU A 190 -1.06 19.88 11.35
N ASN A 191 -2.11 19.33 10.73
CA ASN A 191 -2.89 20.03 9.70
C ASN A 191 -3.51 21.34 10.22
N LEU A 192 -4.02 21.34 11.45
CA LEU A 192 -4.58 22.56 12.06
C LEU A 192 -3.50 23.63 12.25
N LEU A 193 -2.35 23.25 12.83
CA LEU A 193 -1.26 24.19 13.10
C LEU A 193 -0.67 24.75 11.81
N GLU A 194 -0.48 23.92 10.79
CA GLU A 194 -0.06 24.38 9.46
C GLU A 194 -1.05 25.37 8.86
N LYS A 195 -2.36 25.07 8.97
CA LYS A 195 -3.39 25.96 8.41
C LYS A 195 -3.45 27.30 9.16
N ILE A 196 -3.32 27.31 10.48
CA ILE A 196 -3.25 28.53 11.30
C ILE A 196 -2.11 29.43 10.82
N VAL A 197 -0.92 28.87 10.57
CA VAL A 197 0.23 29.64 10.07
C VAL A 197 -0.01 30.16 8.66
N GLN A 198 -0.57 29.33 7.79
CA GLN A 198 -0.82 29.71 6.39
C GLN A 198 -1.86 30.82 6.26
N THR A 199 -2.94 30.79 7.05
CA THR A 199 -4.04 31.76 6.96
C THR A 199 -3.91 32.91 7.94
N GLY A 200 -3.06 32.80 8.96
CA GLY A 200 -2.98 33.78 10.06
C GLY A 200 -4.25 33.80 10.93
N ALA A 201 -5.01 32.69 10.96
CA ALA A 201 -6.27 32.66 11.68
C ALA A 201 -6.09 32.80 13.20
N GLY A 202 -6.78 33.77 13.78
CA GLY A 202 -6.77 34.02 15.23
C GLY A 202 -7.74 33.13 16.02
N ILE A 203 -8.64 32.40 15.35
CA ILE A 203 -9.63 31.54 15.99
C ILE A 203 -9.72 30.19 15.26
N ALA A 204 -9.72 29.10 16.03
CA ALA A 204 -9.95 27.74 15.54
C ALA A 204 -11.11 27.08 16.30
N ILE A 205 -12.10 26.57 15.57
CA ILE A 205 -13.23 25.82 16.13
C ILE A 205 -12.98 24.33 15.94
N VAL A 206 -12.86 23.59 17.03
CA VAL A 206 -12.72 22.13 17.01
C VAL A 206 -14.09 21.50 17.24
N ASP A 207 -14.68 20.93 16.19
CA ASP A 207 -16.02 20.35 16.25
C ASP A 207 -15.97 18.85 16.51
N ILE A 208 -16.37 18.43 17.71
CA ILE A 208 -16.41 17.03 18.10
C ILE A 208 -17.82 16.41 17.94
N THR A 209 -18.72 17.06 17.19
CA THR A 209 -20.09 16.58 16.98
C THR A 209 -20.14 15.16 16.41
N GLY A 210 -19.14 14.78 15.58
CA GLY A 210 -19.00 13.47 14.97
C GLY A 210 -18.25 12.42 15.80
N VAL A 211 -17.82 12.75 17.03
CA VAL A 211 -17.09 11.84 17.93
C VAL A 211 -18.08 11.17 18.88
N PRO A 212 -18.29 9.84 18.82
CA PRO A 212 -19.34 9.16 19.57
C PRO A 212 -19.03 9.04 21.08
N THR A 213 -17.75 8.90 21.43
CA THR A 213 -17.29 8.71 22.81
C THR A 213 -15.96 9.43 23.02
N VAL A 214 -15.82 10.07 24.18
CA VAL A 214 -14.56 10.70 24.60
C VAL A 214 -13.99 9.88 25.75
N ASP A 215 -12.79 9.36 25.59
CA ASP A 215 -12.02 8.73 26.67
C ASP A 215 -10.91 9.68 27.18
N THR A 216 -10.12 9.21 28.15
CA THR A 216 -9.01 9.98 28.71
C THR A 216 -7.98 10.38 27.65
N LEU A 217 -7.71 9.50 26.69
CA LEU A 217 -6.67 9.70 25.67
C LEU A 217 -7.10 10.76 24.66
N VAL A 218 -8.35 10.67 24.17
CA VAL A 218 -8.97 11.65 23.28
C VAL A 218 -9.03 13.02 23.96
N ALA A 219 -9.47 13.09 25.22
CA ALA A 219 -9.54 14.34 25.95
C ALA A 219 -8.15 14.99 26.12
N GLN A 220 -7.12 14.20 26.44
CA GLN A 220 -5.74 14.70 26.53
C GLN A 220 -5.21 15.21 25.19
N HIS A 221 -5.48 14.51 24.10
CA HIS A 221 -5.04 14.95 22.78
C HIS A 221 -5.74 16.22 22.32
N LEU A 222 -7.05 16.36 22.59
CA LEU A 222 -7.78 17.61 22.32
C LEU A 222 -7.16 18.80 23.07
N LEU A 223 -6.81 18.61 24.34
CA LEU A 223 -6.15 19.65 25.14
C LEU A 223 -4.77 20.01 24.61
N LYS A 224 -3.98 19.04 24.16
CA LYS A 224 -2.69 19.30 23.50
C LYS A 224 -2.87 20.10 22.22
N THR A 225 -3.84 19.74 21.37
CA THR A 225 -4.16 20.49 20.16
C THR A 225 -4.54 21.93 20.47
N VAL A 226 -5.39 22.16 21.47
CA VAL A 226 -5.77 23.50 21.90
C VAL A 226 -4.59 24.30 22.44
N ALA A 227 -3.74 23.68 23.27
CA ALA A 227 -2.54 24.33 23.81
C ALA A 227 -1.56 24.70 22.69
N ALA A 228 -1.35 23.80 21.72
CA ALA A 228 -0.48 24.04 20.58
C ALA A 228 -1.01 25.18 19.69
N ALA A 229 -2.30 25.18 19.35
CA ALA A 229 -2.91 26.26 18.57
C ALA A 229 -2.80 27.62 19.27
N ARG A 230 -2.96 27.65 20.59
CA ARG A 230 -2.78 28.86 21.40
C ARG A 230 -1.34 29.39 21.37
N LEU A 231 -0.34 28.50 21.38
CA LEU A 231 1.06 28.88 21.21
C LEU A 231 1.34 29.47 19.81
N MET A 232 0.56 29.06 18.80
CA MET A 232 0.59 29.64 17.46
C MET A 232 -0.20 30.95 17.32
N GLY A 233 -0.81 31.44 18.41
CA GLY A 233 -1.57 32.69 18.42
C GLY A 233 -3.05 32.54 18.05
N ALA A 234 -3.57 31.32 17.97
CA ALA A 234 -4.99 31.07 17.69
C ALA A 234 -5.74 30.63 18.96
N ASP A 235 -6.84 31.31 19.27
CA ASP A 235 -7.76 30.90 20.33
C ASP A 235 -8.65 29.75 19.87
N CYS A 236 -8.80 28.71 20.69
CA CYS A 236 -9.67 27.58 20.36
C CYS A 236 -11.05 27.65 21.02
N ILE A 237 -12.07 27.22 20.26
CA ILE A 237 -13.42 26.96 20.74
C ILE A 237 -13.75 25.49 20.44
N ILE A 238 -14.26 24.75 21.43
CA ILE A 238 -14.71 23.37 21.21
C ILE A 238 -16.23 23.37 21.02
N SER A 239 -16.71 22.81 19.92
CA SER A 239 -18.15 22.62 19.65
C SER A 239 -18.55 21.15 19.67
N GLY A 240 -19.86 20.87 19.81
CA GLY A 240 -20.38 19.50 19.81
C GLY A 240 -20.36 18.81 21.18
N ILE A 241 -20.19 19.57 22.27
CA ILE A 241 -20.20 19.04 23.64
C ILE A 241 -21.65 18.66 24.03
N ARG A 242 -21.98 17.38 23.90
CA ARG A 242 -23.26 16.80 24.34
C ARG A 242 -23.24 16.52 25.86
N PRO A 243 -24.41 16.40 26.53
CA PRO A 243 -24.46 16.14 27.97
C PRO A 243 -23.65 14.92 28.43
N GLN A 244 -23.65 13.84 27.64
CA GLN A 244 -22.87 12.62 27.92
C GLN A 244 -21.36 12.89 27.89
N ILE A 245 -20.88 13.62 26.87
CA ILE A 245 -19.46 13.98 26.74
C ILE A 245 -19.02 14.87 27.90
N ALA A 246 -19.84 15.86 28.28
CA ALA A 246 -19.55 16.73 29.41
C ALA A 246 -19.42 15.95 30.73
N GLN A 247 -20.34 15.00 30.99
CA GLN A 247 -20.27 14.13 32.17
C GLN A 247 -19.00 13.27 32.16
N THR A 248 -18.64 12.70 31.00
CA THR A 248 -17.43 11.90 30.86
C THR A 248 -16.17 12.73 31.13
N ILE A 249 -16.05 13.94 30.58
CA ILE A 249 -14.89 14.82 30.81
C ILE A 249 -14.74 15.15 32.30
N VAL A 250 -15.84 15.48 32.98
CA VAL A 250 -15.84 15.75 34.43
C VAL A 250 -15.46 14.50 35.23
N HIS A 251 -16.01 13.33 34.87
CA HIS A 251 -15.72 12.07 35.54
C HIS A 251 -14.25 11.65 35.38
N LEU A 252 -13.66 11.90 34.22
CA LEU A 252 -12.26 11.64 33.94
C LEU A 252 -11.30 12.61 34.65
N GLY A 253 -11.82 13.66 35.31
CA GLY A 253 -11.02 14.68 36.00
C GLY A 253 -10.19 15.53 35.05
N VAL A 254 -10.58 15.63 33.78
CA VAL A 254 -9.88 16.43 32.78
C VAL A 254 -10.33 17.89 32.90
N ASP A 255 -9.39 18.78 33.21
CA ASP A 255 -9.66 20.22 33.28
C ASP A 255 -9.55 20.84 31.89
N LEU A 256 -10.67 21.32 31.35
CA LEU A 256 -10.71 22.09 30.10
C LEU A 256 -10.26 23.55 30.27
N GLY A 257 -9.94 23.98 31.49
CA GLY A 257 -9.36 25.29 31.78
C GLY A 257 -10.19 26.45 31.24
N SER A 258 -9.54 27.31 30.44
CA SER A 258 -10.14 28.52 29.84
C SER A 258 -10.74 28.30 28.44
N VAL A 259 -10.87 27.06 27.99
CA VAL A 259 -11.36 26.75 26.65
C VAL A 259 -12.86 26.98 26.58
N ILE A 260 -13.30 27.79 25.62
CA ILE A 260 -14.73 28.03 25.40
C ILE A 260 -15.34 26.78 24.79
N THR A 261 -16.43 26.30 25.40
CA THR A 261 -17.20 25.17 24.88
C THR A 261 -18.58 25.63 24.44
N LYS A 262 -19.09 25.01 23.37
CA LYS A 262 -20.44 25.22 22.84
C LYS A 262 -21.11 23.90 22.47
N ALA A 263 -22.44 23.90 22.51
CA ALA A 263 -23.23 22.73 22.17
C ALA A 263 -23.19 22.41 20.67
N SER A 264 -23.14 23.43 19.81
CA SER A 264 -23.13 23.28 18.36
C SER A 264 -22.04 24.11 17.68
N LEU A 265 -21.66 23.69 16.46
CA LEU A 265 -20.73 24.45 15.60
C LEU A 265 -21.27 25.86 15.29
N ALA A 266 -22.59 25.99 15.11
CA ALA A 266 -23.23 27.28 14.87
C ALA A 266 -23.04 28.24 16.05
N ASP A 267 -23.23 27.77 17.29
CA ASP A 267 -23.03 28.60 18.49
C ASP A 267 -21.57 28.99 18.69
N ALA A 268 -20.64 28.10 18.35
CA ALA A 268 -19.20 28.38 18.36
C ALA A 268 -18.84 29.44 17.32
N PHE A 269 -19.42 29.34 16.12
CA PHE A 269 -19.19 30.28 15.04
C PHE A 269 -19.70 31.69 15.37
N VAL A 270 -20.87 31.80 15.99
CA VAL A 270 -21.39 33.10 16.48
C VAL A 270 -20.40 33.75 17.47
N VAL A 271 -19.83 32.98 18.40
CA VAL A 271 -18.83 33.50 19.35
C VAL A 271 -17.53 33.87 18.64
N ALA A 272 -17.10 33.09 17.64
CA ALA A 272 -15.92 33.42 16.84
C ALA A 272 -16.09 34.77 16.12
N LEU A 273 -17.22 34.99 15.46
CA LEU A 273 -17.51 36.25 14.77
C LEU A 273 -17.56 37.46 15.70
N GLN A 274 -18.16 37.31 16.88
CA GLN A 274 -18.17 38.40 17.88
C GLN A 274 -16.75 38.80 18.28
N ARG A 275 -15.81 37.85 18.34
CA ARG A 275 -14.40 38.10 18.67
C ARG A 275 -13.60 38.74 17.54
N THR A 276 -13.98 38.50 16.28
CA THR A 276 -13.39 39.18 15.12
C THR A 276 -14.01 40.57 14.90
N GLY A 277 -15.00 40.98 15.71
CA GLY A 277 -15.70 42.25 15.56
C GLY A 277 -16.84 42.23 14.54
N ALA A 278 -17.20 41.06 14.03
CA ALA A 278 -18.32 40.86 13.11
C ALA A 278 -19.63 40.59 13.86
N THR A 279 -20.75 41.07 13.32
CA THR A 279 -22.10 40.86 13.89
C THR A 279 -23.02 40.23 12.86
N ILE A 280 -23.78 39.21 13.26
CA ILE A 280 -24.85 38.62 12.44
C ILE A 280 -26.17 39.29 12.78
N ASN A 281 -26.79 39.96 11.82
CA ASN A 281 -28.17 40.42 11.91
C ASN A 281 -29.10 39.39 11.28
N LYS A 282 -30.13 38.99 12.01
CA LYS A 282 -31.17 38.09 11.51
C LYS A 282 -32.36 38.96 11.11
N GLU A 283 -32.51 39.25 9.83
CA GLU A 283 -33.72 39.90 9.32
C GLU A 283 -34.86 38.87 9.38
N HIS A 284 -35.99 39.28 9.99
CA HIS A 284 -37.18 38.46 10.17
C HIS A 284 -38.09 38.52 8.95
#